data_AF-A0A3N6RUE5-F1
#
_entry.id   AF-A0A3N6RUE5-F1
#
_cell.length_a   1.000
_cell.length_b   1.000
_cell.length_c   1.000
_cell.angle_alpha   90.00
_cell.angle_beta   90.00
_cell.angle_gamma   90.00
#
_symmetry.space_group_name_H-M   'P 1'
#
loop_
_entity.id
_entity.type
_entity.pdbx_description
1 polymer ?
#
loop_
_entity_poly.entity_id
_entity_poly.type
_entity_poly.pdbx_seq_one_letter_code
_entity_poly.pdbx_strand_id
1 'polypeptide(L)'
;MFPSDDCNELNTLITAYFGQDYDLIDDSEDIERKIDIYIRCSDRPSREDLLNNIDTFLAAEDDPERLFLDYYGFHFSPTLWNTTAVGFLQLVRQKISQSLS
;
A
#
# COMPACT_ATOMS: atom_id res chain seq x y z
N MET A 1 -17.33 -8.77 -2.56
CA MET A 1 -16.82 -7.95 -3.69
C MET A 1 -16.18 -6.72 -3.09
N PHE A 2 -14.86 -6.60 -3.20
CA PHE A 2 -14.17 -5.36 -2.88
C PHE A 2 -14.67 -4.29 -3.84
N PRO A 3 -15.07 -3.11 -3.35
CA PRO A 3 -15.38 -2.02 -4.25
C PRO A 3 -14.09 -1.71 -5.02
N SER A 4 -14.18 -1.77 -6.34
CA SER A 4 -13.19 -1.30 -7.30
C SER A 4 -13.14 0.24 -7.30
N ASP A 5 -13.16 0.86 -6.11
CA ASP A 5 -12.97 2.29 -6.03
C ASP A 5 -11.50 2.56 -6.32
N ASP A 6 -11.24 2.89 -7.58
CA ASP A 6 -9.97 3.43 -8.09
C ASP A 6 -9.50 4.70 -7.31
N CYS A 7 -10.29 5.18 -6.35
CA CYS A 7 -10.05 6.37 -5.53
C CYS A 7 -9.88 6.07 -4.02
N ASN A 8 -9.45 4.87 -3.62
CA ASN A 8 -9.09 4.60 -2.21
C ASN A 8 -7.60 4.87 -1.91
N GLU A 9 -7.27 5.02 -0.64
CA GLU A 9 -5.94 5.48 -0.24
C GLU A 9 -4.85 4.41 -0.42
N LEU A 10 -5.23 3.13 -0.39
CA LEU A 10 -4.32 2.04 -0.78
C LEU A 10 -3.92 2.15 -2.27
N ASN A 11 -4.86 2.53 -3.14
CA ASN A 11 -4.56 2.82 -4.54
C ASN A 11 -3.62 4.03 -4.69
N THR A 12 -3.85 5.11 -3.93
CA THR A 12 -2.95 6.27 -3.89
C THR A 12 -1.53 5.87 -3.50
N LEU A 13 -1.37 5.10 -2.42
CA LEU A 13 -0.07 4.63 -1.97
C LEU A 13 0.64 3.83 -3.05
N ILE A 14 -0.05 2.83 -3.62
CA ILE A 14 0.55 1.92 -4.60
C ILE A 14 0.95 2.67 -5.87
N THR A 15 0.03 3.43 -6.46
CA THR A 15 0.28 4.07 -7.76
C THR A 15 1.29 5.20 -7.67
N ALA A 16 1.28 6.01 -6.61
CA ALA A 16 2.19 7.14 -6.47
C ALA A 16 3.58 6.73 -5.98
N TYR A 17 3.66 5.84 -4.99
CA TYR A 17 4.94 5.55 -4.31
C TYR A 17 5.61 4.25 -4.78
N PHE A 18 4.86 3.32 -5.37
CA PHE A 18 5.34 2.00 -5.79
C PHE A 18 5.02 1.66 -7.25
N GLY A 19 4.35 2.57 -7.96
CA GLY A 19 3.94 2.41 -9.35
C GLY A 19 5.10 2.57 -10.32
N GLN A 20 4.81 2.61 -11.62
CA GLN A 20 5.86 2.60 -12.66
C GLN A 20 6.82 3.78 -12.59
N ASP A 21 6.34 4.95 -12.17
CA ASP A 21 7.12 6.19 -12.07
C ASP A 21 7.53 6.52 -10.62
N TYR A 22 7.72 5.50 -9.78
CA TYR A 22 8.02 5.68 -8.35
C TYR A 22 9.32 6.45 -8.08
N ASP A 23 10.26 6.37 -9.01
CA ASP A 23 11.59 6.96 -8.96
C ASP A 23 11.56 8.50 -9.07
N LEU A 24 10.46 9.07 -9.60
CA LEU A 24 10.24 10.51 -9.63
C LEU A 24 10.04 11.12 -8.24
N ILE A 25 9.48 10.36 -7.29
CA ILE A 25 9.30 10.80 -5.90
C ILE A 25 10.57 10.51 -5.10
N ASP A 26 11.09 9.30 -5.22
CA ASP A 26 12.27 8.82 -4.52
C ASP A 26 12.81 7.59 -5.28
N ASP A 27 14.06 7.67 -5.72
CA ASP A 27 14.73 6.65 -6.55
C ASP A 27 15.27 5.46 -5.74
N SER A 28 15.05 5.44 -4.41
CA SER A 28 15.48 4.34 -3.57
C SER A 28 14.55 3.13 -3.72
N GLU A 29 15.13 1.94 -3.73
CA GLU A 29 14.40 0.67 -3.66
C GLU A 29 14.21 0.23 -2.19
N ASP A 30 13.84 1.18 -1.30
CA ASP A 30 13.57 0.92 0.12
C ASP A 30 12.07 1.11 0.42
N ILE A 31 11.38 -0.01 0.69
CA ILE A 31 9.94 -0.02 1.01
C ILE A 31 9.64 0.87 2.21
N GLU A 32 10.41 0.74 3.29
CA GLU A 32 10.15 1.45 4.54
C GLU A 32 10.31 2.94 4.37
N ARG A 33 11.37 3.34 3.66
CA ARG A 33 11.61 4.75 3.33
C ARG A 33 10.46 5.35 2.54
N LYS A 34 9.92 4.63 1.55
CA LYS A 34 8.78 5.09 0.76
C LYS A 34 7.50 5.23 1.60
N ILE A 35 7.24 4.28 2.49
CA ILE A 35 6.14 4.38 3.46
C ILE A 35 6.33 5.59 4.37
N ASP A 36 7.56 5.86 4.83
CA ASP A 36 7.87 7.03 5.66
C ASP A 36 7.67 8.35 4.90
N ILE A 37 7.95 8.40 3.59
CA ILE A 37 7.65 9.59 2.76
C ILE A 37 6.14 9.79 2.70
N TYR A 38 5.36 8.74 2.40
CA TYR A 38 3.91 8.80 2.40
C TYR A 38 3.36 9.30 3.74
N ILE A 39 3.85 8.77 4.88
CA ILE A 39 3.44 9.22 6.22
C ILE A 39 3.75 10.70 6.43
N ARG A 40 4.93 11.18 5.99
CA ARG A 40 5.30 12.61 6.14
C ARG A 40 4.42 13.53 5.29
N CYS A 41 3.94 13.07 4.14
CA CYS A 41 3.20 13.88 3.17
C CYS A 41 1.67 13.79 3.30
N SER A 42 1.14 12.72 3.90
CA SER A 42 -0.29 12.52 4.14
C SER A 42 -0.78 13.25 5.39
N ASP A 43 -2.06 13.57 5.44
CA ASP A 43 -2.73 14.03 6.65
C ASP A 43 -3.26 12.86 7.50
N ARG A 44 -3.77 13.15 8.69
CA ARG A 44 -4.29 12.12 9.61
C ARG A 44 -5.49 11.34 9.02
N PRO A 45 -6.50 11.99 8.39
CA PRO A 45 -7.58 11.28 7.70
C PRO A 45 -7.11 10.29 6.64
N SER A 46 -6.19 10.67 5.74
CA SER A 46 -5.65 9.74 4.73
C SER A 46 -5.02 8.51 5.39
N ARG A 47 -4.26 8.68 6.46
CA ARG A 47 -3.65 7.54 7.18
C ARG A 47 -4.70 6.63 7.83
N GLU A 48 -5.77 7.18 8.38
CA GLU A 48 -6.89 6.40 8.93
C GLU A 48 -7.62 5.63 7.82
N ASP A 49 -7.84 6.26 6.66
CA ASP A 49 -8.47 5.63 5.49
C ASP A 49 -7.60 4.50 4.92
N LEU A 50 -6.28 4.73 4.79
CA LEU A 50 -5.34 3.69 4.36
C LEU A 50 -5.37 2.49 5.32
N LEU A 51 -5.38 2.73 6.63
CA LEU A 51 -5.45 1.66 7.61
C LEU A 51 -6.73 0.83 7.46
N ASN A 52 -7.89 1.51 7.31
CA ASN A 52 -9.17 0.85 7.08
C ASN A 52 -9.21 0.08 5.75
N ASN A 53 -8.61 0.62 4.69
CA ASN A 53 -8.51 -0.04 3.40
C ASN A 53 -7.70 -1.34 3.50
N ILE A 54 -6.55 -1.31 4.18
CA ILE A 54 -5.71 -2.50 4.38
C ILE A 54 -6.41 -3.53 5.26
N ASP A 55 -7.03 -3.12 6.37
CA ASP A 55 -7.77 -4.02 7.25
C ASP A 55 -8.94 -4.69 6.51
N THR A 56 -9.66 -3.93 5.69
CA THR A 56 -10.71 -4.48 4.83
C THR A 56 -10.11 -5.48 3.86
N PHE A 57 -9.04 -5.10 3.14
CA PHE A 57 -8.36 -5.95 2.14
C PHE A 57 -7.89 -7.28 2.71
N LEU A 58 -7.28 -7.27 3.89
CA LEU A 58 -6.81 -8.47 4.57
C LEU A 58 -7.94 -9.33 5.16
N ALA A 59 -9.12 -8.76 5.40
CA ALA A 59 -10.31 -9.47 5.89
C ALA A 59 -11.19 -10.06 4.77
N ALA A 60 -10.76 -9.93 3.49
CA ALA A 60 -11.39 -10.58 2.36
C ALA A 60 -11.58 -12.09 2.58
N GLU A 61 -12.67 -12.67 2.08
CA GLU A 61 -12.80 -14.15 2.00
C GLU A 61 -11.87 -14.75 0.94
N ASP A 62 -11.48 -13.97 -0.05
CA ASP A 62 -10.55 -14.36 -1.13
C ASP A 62 -9.10 -14.41 -0.62
N ASP A 63 -8.24 -15.14 -1.33
CA ASP A 63 -6.80 -15.16 -1.08
C ASP A 63 -6.20 -13.75 -1.29
N PRO A 64 -5.71 -13.08 -0.23
CA PRO A 64 -5.22 -11.70 -0.33
C PRO A 64 -3.98 -11.57 -1.20
N GLU A 65 -3.15 -12.61 -1.35
CA GLU A 65 -2.00 -12.57 -2.25
C GLU A 65 -2.47 -12.48 -3.71
N ARG A 66 -3.40 -13.36 -4.10
CA ARG A 66 -3.97 -13.37 -5.44
C ARG A 66 -4.77 -12.10 -5.73
N LEU A 67 -5.64 -11.70 -4.78
CA LEU A 67 -6.45 -10.50 -4.90
C LEU A 67 -5.56 -9.28 -5.17
N PHE A 68 -4.46 -9.14 -4.44
CA PHE A 68 -3.55 -8.02 -4.62
C PHE A 68 -2.93 -7.98 -6.01
N LEU A 69 -2.48 -9.12 -6.52
CA LEU A 69 -1.88 -9.19 -7.86
C LEU A 69 -2.92 -8.93 -8.96
N ASP A 70 -4.17 -9.37 -8.78
CA ASP A 70 -5.25 -9.11 -9.72
C ASP A 70 -5.57 -7.61 -9.82
N TYR A 71 -5.51 -6.87 -8.70
CA TYR A 71 -5.79 -5.41 -8.68
C TYR A 71 -4.57 -4.54 -8.99
N TYR A 72 -3.41 -4.87 -8.43
CA TYR A 72 -2.24 -3.99 -8.40
C TYR A 72 -1.04 -4.53 -9.16
N GLY A 73 -1.07 -5.78 -9.64
CA GLY A 73 0.09 -6.43 -10.26
C GLY A 73 0.63 -5.73 -11.51
N PHE A 74 -0.19 -4.91 -12.19
CA PHE A 74 0.27 -4.04 -13.28
C PHE A 74 1.12 -2.85 -12.81
N HIS A 75 0.86 -2.35 -11.60
CA HIS A 75 1.52 -1.19 -11.03
C HIS A 75 2.69 -1.57 -10.13
N PHE A 76 2.53 -2.61 -9.31
CA PHE A 76 3.47 -2.96 -8.27
C PHE A 76 3.57 -4.48 -8.13
N SER A 77 4.81 -4.98 -8.21
CA SER A 77 5.13 -6.38 -7.94
C SER A 77 5.89 -6.49 -6.62
N PRO A 78 5.26 -7.02 -5.55
CA PRO A 78 5.91 -7.20 -4.24
C PRO A 78 7.21 -8.00 -4.31
N THR A 79 7.28 -8.96 -5.24
CA THR A 79 8.45 -9.83 -5.42
C THR A 79 9.70 -9.07 -5.87
N LEU A 80 9.55 -7.98 -6.64
CA LEU A 80 10.67 -7.11 -7.03
C LEU A 80 11.26 -6.36 -5.83
N TRP A 81 10.49 -6.26 -4.75
CA TRP A 81 10.87 -5.60 -3.51
C TRP A 81 11.19 -6.59 -2.38
N ASN A 82 11.43 -7.87 -2.71
CA ASN A 82 11.75 -8.94 -1.76
C ASN A 82 10.69 -9.15 -0.66
N THR A 83 9.40 -8.96 -0.99
CA THR A 83 8.29 -9.22 -0.08
C THR A 83 7.13 -9.95 -0.78
N THR A 84 6.09 -10.32 -0.02
CA THR A 84 4.80 -10.80 -0.55
C THR A 84 3.77 -9.67 -0.48
N ALA A 85 2.61 -9.82 -1.13
CA ALA A 85 1.57 -8.81 -1.04
C ALA A 85 1.08 -8.65 0.41
N VAL A 86 0.85 -9.76 1.12
CA VAL A 86 0.44 -9.73 2.53
C VAL A 86 1.55 -9.16 3.41
N GLY A 87 2.82 -9.54 3.17
CA GLY A 87 3.96 -9.00 3.90
C GLY A 87 4.09 -7.48 3.74
N PHE A 88 3.92 -6.98 2.51
CA PHE A 88 3.87 -5.55 2.22
C PHE A 88 2.71 -4.86 2.96
N LEU A 89 1.49 -5.38 2.84
CA LEU A 89 0.31 -4.79 3.49
C LEU A 89 0.44 -4.76 5.02
N GLN A 90 1.00 -5.82 5.63
CA GLN A 90 1.25 -5.87 7.06
C GLN A 90 2.29 -4.83 7.50
N LEU A 91 3.36 -4.63 6.72
CA LEU A 91 4.37 -3.61 6.99
C LEU A 91 3.77 -2.20 6.93
N VAL A 92 3.00 -1.90 5.88
CA VAL A 92 2.30 -0.59 5.75
C VAL A 92 1.36 -0.40 6.93
N ARG A 93 0.50 -1.37 7.22
CA ARG A 93 -0.43 -1.35 8.35
C ARG A 93 0.26 -1.04 9.67
N GLN A 94 1.39 -1.69 9.95
CA GLN A 94 2.17 -1.48 11.17
C GLN A 94 2.68 -0.03 11.26
N LYS A 95 3.33 0.48 10.20
CA LYS A 95 3.93 1.83 10.21
C LYS A 95 2.85 2.92 10.28
N ILE A 96 1.73 2.74 9.58
CA ILE A 96 0.57 3.64 9.66
C ILE A 96 -0.02 3.66 11.07
N SER A 97 -0.24 2.48 11.68
CA SER A 97 -0.74 2.37 13.05
C SER A 97 0.17 3.10 14.06
N GLN A 98 1.49 2.96 13.91
CA GLN A 98 2.47 3.68 14.72
C GLN A 98 2.40 5.20 14.53
N SER A 99 2.16 5.67 13.30
CA SER A 99 2.06 7.10 12.99
C SER A 99 0.79 7.79 13.50
N LEU A 100 -0.23 7.00 13.86
CA LEU A 100 -1.53 7.45 14.38
C LEU A 100 -1.62 7.38 15.92
N SER A 101 -0.59 6.83 16.58
CA SER A 101 -0.51 6.66 18.02
C SER A 101 -0.06 7.94 18.76
#